data_AF-A0A354YWK0-F1
#
_entry.id   AF-A0A354YWK0-F1
#
_cell.length_a   1.000
_cell.length_b   1.000
_cell.length_c   1.000
_cell.angle_alpha   90.00
_cell.angle_beta   90.00
_cell.angle_gamma   90.00
#
_symmetry.space_group_name_H-M   'P 1'
#
loop_
_entity.id
_entity.type
_entity.pdbx_description
1 polymer ?
#
loop_
_entity_poly.entity_id
_entity_poly.type
_entity_poly.pdbx_seq_one_letter_code
_entity_poly.pdbx_strand_id
1 'polypeptide(L)'
;MLPSGLDVPAAMGSDTAETILKKQGAFEFKKYSTNMAKMQKYIAGLNDEWHQNLYWSWLYTLLPLTVDKSDGYPSFMLNEAWNHKELATFLGSWAELKHDTILYTKQNYAEMGGGGMEEIDDRGYVEPNPHLYARLASLTAMTRDGLKMRGLIDQKDSQNMDQLNELVLQLKVISEKELANKALTEEEYELIRTFGGQLEHFWYEVYRGDGLESRSQISDFPAMLIADVATNPPAEVLEVGTGYVDNIYAVVPVAGTLRIAKGGVYSYYEFPWNAADRLTDQKWQEMIYNDKAPALPEWTANYRIKGTASVDLLQIFN
;
A
#
# COMPACT_ATOMS: atom_id res chain seq x y z
N MET A 1 6.12 -18.44 -20.45
CA MET A 1 5.04 -18.33 -19.45
C MET A 1 5.44 -17.25 -18.47
N LEU A 2 4.51 -16.38 -18.12
CA LEU A 2 4.73 -15.35 -17.10
C LEU A 2 4.38 -15.92 -15.71
N PRO A 3 5.09 -15.51 -14.64
CA PRO A 3 4.65 -15.74 -13.27
C PRO A 3 3.40 -14.88 -12.95
N SER A 4 2.88 -15.01 -11.73
CA SER A 4 1.90 -14.05 -11.19
C SER A 4 2.51 -13.33 -9.98
N GLY A 5 2.12 -12.07 -9.75
CA GLY A 5 2.47 -11.34 -8.53
C GLY A 5 2.01 -12.09 -7.27
N LEU A 6 0.89 -12.82 -7.36
CA LEU A 6 0.36 -13.69 -6.30
C LEU A 6 1.32 -14.79 -5.86
N ASP A 7 2.30 -15.18 -6.70
CA ASP A 7 3.32 -16.17 -6.34
C ASP A 7 4.14 -15.70 -5.12
N VAL A 8 4.34 -14.38 -4.95
CA VAL A 8 5.12 -13.80 -3.85
C VAL A 8 4.41 -13.96 -2.50
N PRO A 9 3.19 -13.45 -2.28
CA PRO A 9 2.48 -13.64 -1.02
C PRO A 9 2.13 -15.12 -0.77
N ALA A 10 1.88 -15.93 -1.80
CA ALA A 10 1.69 -17.38 -1.63
C ALA A 10 2.96 -18.09 -1.12
N ALA A 11 4.13 -17.71 -1.66
CA ALA A 11 5.41 -18.20 -1.16
C ALA A 11 5.70 -17.72 0.27
N MET A 12 5.15 -16.57 0.67
CA MET A 12 5.22 -16.04 2.04
C MET A 12 4.18 -16.64 3.00
N GLY A 13 3.33 -17.55 2.52
CA GLY A 13 2.37 -18.29 3.36
C GLY A 13 0.93 -17.74 3.32
N SER A 14 0.56 -16.92 2.34
CA SER A 14 -0.82 -16.47 2.17
C SER A 14 -1.72 -17.57 1.60
N ASP A 15 -2.63 -18.08 2.43
CA ASP A 15 -3.68 -19.03 2.02
C ASP A 15 -4.65 -18.39 1.01
N THR A 16 -4.95 -17.10 1.18
CA THR A 16 -5.79 -16.33 0.26
C THR A 16 -5.15 -16.27 -1.14
N ALA A 17 -3.87 -15.92 -1.24
CA ALA A 17 -3.17 -15.89 -2.53
C ALA A 17 -3.09 -17.28 -3.18
N GLU A 18 -2.76 -18.32 -2.40
CA GLU A 18 -2.71 -19.69 -2.88
C GLU A 18 -4.07 -20.17 -3.42
N THR A 19 -5.16 -19.81 -2.75
CA THR A 19 -6.52 -20.12 -3.19
C THR A 19 -6.87 -19.46 -4.52
N ILE A 20 -6.50 -18.19 -4.71
CA ILE A 20 -6.71 -17.48 -5.98
C ILE A 20 -5.88 -18.12 -7.10
N LEU A 21 -4.61 -18.42 -6.85
CA LEU A 21 -3.72 -19.09 -7.81
C LEU A 21 -4.25 -20.47 -8.24
N LYS A 22 -4.80 -21.25 -7.31
CA LYS A 22 -5.48 -22.52 -7.60
C LYS A 22 -6.69 -22.31 -8.51
N LYS A 23 -7.56 -21.35 -8.18
CA LYS A 23 -8.73 -21.01 -9.00
C LYS A 23 -8.33 -20.57 -10.42
N GLN A 24 -7.21 -19.86 -10.57
CA GLN A 24 -6.65 -19.43 -11.85
C GLN A 24 -5.89 -20.54 -12.61
N GLY A 25 -5.76 -21.74 -12.03
CA GLY A 25 -5.14 -22.89 -12.68
C GLY A 25 -3.60 -22.92 -12.61
N ALA A 26 -2.96 -22.05 -11.83
CA ALA A 26 -1.49 -22.02 -11.71
C ALA A 26 -0.93 -23.37 -11.21
N PHE A 27 -1.67 -24.05 -10.33
CA PHE A 27 -1.29 -25.34 -9.77
C PHE A 27 -1.35 -26.51 -10.77
N GLU A 28 -1.97 -26.33 -11.93
CA GLU A 28 -2.00 -27.33 -13.01
C GLU A 28 -0.68 -27.35 -13.79
N PHE A 29 0.17 -26.33 -13.64
CA PHE A 29 1.48 -26.31 -14.28
C PHE A 29 2.44 -27.33 -13.66
N LYS A 30 3.20 -28.00 -14.52
CA LYS A 30 4.16 -29.04 -14.13
C LYS A 30 5.16 -28.51 -13.11
N LYS A 31 5.25 -29.20 -11.96
CA LYS A 31 6.11 -28.88 -10.81
C LYS A 31 5.76 -27.60 -10.05
N TYR A 32 4.68 -26.89 -10.40
CA TYR A 32 4.32 -25.64 -9.72
C TYR A 32 4.13 -25.85 -8.22
N SER A 33 3.25 -26.78 -7.82
CA SER A 33 3.00 -27.12 -6.41
C SER A 33 4.29 -27.50 -5.66
N THR A 34 5.16 -28.32 -6.28
CA THR A 34 6.43 -28.72 -5.67
C THR A 34 7.40 -27.54 -5.51
N ASN A 35 7.45 -26.62 -6.47
CA ASN A 35 8.31 -25.44 -6.39
C ASN A 35 7.76 -24.43 -5.37
N MET A 36 6.45 -24.22 -5.33
CA MET A 36 5.79 -23.37 -4.34
C MET A 36 6.08 -23.86 -2.91
N ALA A 37 5.91 -25.16 -2.65
CA ALA A 37 6.22 -25.76 -1.34
C ALA A 37 7.70 -25.60 -0.94
N LYS A 38 8.64 -25.66 -1.91
CA LYS A 38 10.06 -25.38 -1.65
C LYS A 38 10.28 -23.92 -1.27
N MET A 39 9.61 -23.00 -1.96
CA MET A 39 9.73 -21.57 -1.67
C MET A 39 9.14 -21.22 -0.31
N GLN A 40 7.95 -21.73 0.01
CA GLN A 40 7.33 -21.59 1.33
C GLN A 40 8.25 -22.10 2.44
N LYS A 41 8.84 -23.29 2.26
CA LYS A 41 9.80 -23.84 3.23
C LYS A 41 11.06 -22.98 3.37
N TYR A 42 11.59 -22.46 2.26
CA TYR A 42 12.76 -21.59 2.27
C TYR A 42 12.47 -20.29 3.02
N ILE A 43 11.37 -19.60 2.68
CA ILE A 43 10.98 -18.32 3.28
C ILE A 43 10.65 -18.49 4.77
N ALA A 44 9.96 -19.56 5.16
CA ALA A 44 9.68 -19.86 6.56
C ALA A 44 10.95 -20.13 7.39
N GLY A 45 12.08 -20.46 6.75
CA GLY A 45 13.36 -20.66 7.40
C GLY A 45 14.23 -19.40 7.53
N LEU A 46 13.84 -18.28 6.93
CA LEU A 46 14.59 -17.02 6.99
C LEU A 46 14.48 -16.38 8.36
N ASN A 47 15.62 -15.87 8.87
CA ASN A 47 15.67 -15.09 10.10
C ASN A 47 16.42 -13.78 9.82
N ASP A 48 17.73 -13.76 10.04
CA ASP A 48 18.58 -12.58 9.84
C ASP A 48 18.55 -12.07 8.39
N GLU A 49 18.23 -12.94 7.43
CA GLU A 49 18.06 -12.60 6.02
C GLU A 49 17.03 -11.49 5.78
N TRP A 50 15.96 -11.44 6.61
CA TRP A 50 14.94 -10.40 6.50
C TRP A 50 15.50 -8.99 6.69
N HIS A 51 16.65 -8.85 7.34
CA HIS A 51 17.25 -7.57 7.69
C HIS A 51 18.56 -7.28 6.94
N GLN A 52 18.91 -8.08 5.92
CA GLN A 52 20.16 -7.91 5.17
C GLN A 52 20.16 -6.67 4.27
N ASN A 53 19.01 -6.29 3.74
CA ASN A 53 18.86 -5.09 2.93
C ASN A 53 17.43 -4.54 3.01
N LEU A 54 17.26 -3.32 2.47
CA LEU A 54 15.98 -2.61 2.46
C LEU A 54 14.88 -3.40 1.75
N TYR A 55 15.20 -4.09 0.66
CA TYR A 55 14.24 -4.89 -0.11
C TYR A 55 13.63 -6.01 0.75
N TRP A 56 14.45 -6.83 1.39
CA TRP A 56 13.98 -7.89 2.29
C TRP A 56 13.26 -7.33 3.51
N SER A 57 13.75 -6.21 4.07
CA SER A 57 13.12 -5.56 5.22
C SER A 57 11.74 -4.98 4.88
N TRP A 58 11.56 -4.49 3.65
CA TRP A 58 10.27 -4.02 3.15
C TRP A 58 9.29 -5.18 2.97
N LEU A 59 9.70 -6.28 2.31
CA LEU A 59 8.86 -7.47 2.20
C LEU A 59 8.49 -8.04 3.58
N TYR A 60 9.43 -8.06 4.52
CA TYR A 60 9.15 -8.48 5.89
C TYR A 60 8.11 -7.57 6.57
N THR A 61 8.16 -6.27 6.30
CA THR A 61 7.17 -5.31 6.79
C THR A 61 5.77 -5.67 6.30
N LEU A 62 5.62 -6.08 5.04
CA LEU A 62 4.33 -6.44 4.44
C LEU A 62 3.80 -7.82 4.84
N LEU A 63 4.65 -8.72 5.36
CA LEU A 63 4.24 -10.09 5.72
C LEU A 63 2.98 -10.19 6.63
N PRO A 64 2.68 -9.29 7.59
CA PRO A 64 1.45 -9.35 8.37
C PRO A 64 0.16 -9.22 7.53
N LEU A 65 0.24 -8.68 6.31
CA LEU A 65 -0.87 -8.59 5.36
C LEU A 65 -1.21 -9.95 4.73
N THR A 66 -0.32 -10.93 4.81
CA THR A 66 -0.51 -12.26 4.21
C THR A 66 -1.31 -13.21 5.09
N VAL A 67 -1.57 -12.82 6.34
CA VAL A 67 -2.19 -13.66 7.37
C VAL A 67 -3.64 -13.27 7.56
N ASP A 68 -4.53 -14.23 7.29
CA ASP A 68 -5.97 -14.13 7.55
C ASP A 68 -6.22 -13.83 9.05
N LYS A 69 -7.14 -12.90 9.32
CA LYS A 69 -7.45 -12.52 10.70
C LYS A 69 -8.38 -13.55 11.34
N SER A 70 -8.16 -13.80 12.63
CA SER A 70 -8.91 -14.78 13.41
C SER A 70 -9.78 -14.11 14.49
N ASP A 71 -10.56 -14.91 15.21
CA ASP A 71 -11.42 -14.45 16.30
C ASP A 71 -10.65 -13.52 17.27
N GLY A 72 -11.26 -12.37 17.56
CA GLY A 72 -10.65 -11.30 18.36
C GLY A 72 -10.34 -10.03 17.58
N TYR A 73 -10.28 -10.11 16.25
CA TYR A 73 -10.25 -8.92 15.37
C TYR A 73 -11.67 -8.37 15.13
N PRO A 74 -11.81 -7.08 14.75
CA PRO A 74 -13.09 -6.52 14.35
C PRO A 74 -13.76 -7.30 13.22
N SER A 75 -15.09 -7.39 13.26
CA SER A 75 -15.88 -8.20 12.31
C SER A 75 -15.63 -7.87 10.82
N PHE A 76 -15.34 -6.61 10.50
CA PHE A 76 -15.03 -6.20 9.13
C PHE A 76 -13.72 -6.80 8.59
N MET A 77 -12.83 -7.29 9.46
CA MET A 77 -11.56 -7.92 9.09
C MET A 77 -11.65 -9.44 8.93
N LEU A 78 -12.77 -10.07 9.31
CA LEU A 78 -12.91 -11.53 9.38
C LEU A 78 -13.50 -12.14 8.11
N ASN A 79 -13.53 -11.39 7.00
CA ASN A 79 -14.19 -11.82 5.76
C ASN A 79 -13.23 -11.82 4.57
N GLU A 80 -13.61 -12.56 3.53
CA GLU A 80 -12.82 -12.73 2.30
C GLU A 80 -12.51 -11.40 1.60
N ALA A 81 -13.43 -10.43 1.62
CA ALA A 81 -13.19 -9.12 1.03
C ALA A 81 -12.05 -8.37 1.74
N TRP A 82 -11.94 -8.48 3.06
CA TRP A 82 -10.82 -7.87 3.79
C TRP A 82 -9.49 -8.57 3.51
N ASN A 83 -9.49 -9.91 3.39
CA ASN A 83 -8.28 -10.64 2.99
C ASN A 83 -7.83 -10.25 1.58
N HIS A 84 -8.76 -10.05 0.64
CA HIS A 84 -8.44 -9.53 -0.69
C HIS A 84 -7.91 -8.10 -0.63
N LYS A 85 -8.47 -7.24 0.22
CA LYS A 85 -7.95 -5.89 0.44
C LYS A 85 -6.51 -5.91 0.95
N GLU A 86 -6.21 -6.72 1.97
CA GLU A 86 -4.86 -6.89 2.52
C GLU A 86 -3.88 -7.39 1.45
N LEU A 87 -4.30 -8.37 0.65
CA LEU A 87 -3.52 -8.92 -0.45
C LEU A 87 -3.26 -7.89 -1.56
N ALA A 88 -4.24 -7.04 -1.88
CA ALA A 88 -4.06 -5.95 -2.82
C ALA A 88 -3.14 -4.84 -2.26
N THR A 89 -3.21 -4.54 -0.97
CA THR A 89 -2.25 -3.66 -0.29
C THR A 89 -0.83 -4.22 -0.37
N PHE A 90 -0.66 -5.52 -0.14
CA PHE A 90 0.63 -6.20 -0.31
C PHE A 90 1.15 -6.04 -1.73
N LEU A 91 0.33 -6.35 -2.74
CA LEU A 91 0.74 -6.36 -4.15
C LEU A 91 0.94 -4.95 -4.71
N GLY A 92 0.15 -3.96 -4.28
CA GLY A 92 0.35 -2.56 -4.59
C GLY A 92 1.70 -2.07 -4.07
N SER A 93 1.98 -2.29 -2.77
CA SER A 93 3.28 -1.91 -2.19
C SER A 93 4.46 -2.71 -2.77
N TRP A 94 4.23 -3.96 -3.18
CA TRP A 94 5.23 -4.75 -3.90
C TRP A 94 5.50 -4.20 -5.30
N ALA A 95 4.47 -3.72 -6.02
CA ALA A 95 4.64 -3.05 -7.31
C ALA A 95 5.44 -1.74 -7.16
N GLU A 96 5.14 -0.94 -6.14
CA GLU A 96 5.94 0.26 -5.79
C GLU A 96 7.39 -0.11 -5.49
N LEU A 97 7.63 -1.14 -4.68
CA LEU A 97 8.99 -1.63 -4.41
C LEU A 97 9.72 -2.10 -5.69
N LYS A 98 9.02 -2.76 -6.61
CA LYS A 98 9.59 -3.19 -7.89
C LYS A 98 9.95 -1.98 -8.75
N HIS A 99 9.04 -1.03 -8.86
CA HIS A 99 9.25 0.24 -9.54
C HIS A 99 10.48 0.99 -8.97
N ASP A 100 10.57 1.19 -7.66
CA ASP A 100 11.63 1.99 -7.05
C ASP A 100 13.02 1.35 -7.15
N THR A 101 13.08 0.02 -7.32
CA THR A 101 14.32 -0.68 -7.64
C THR A 101 14.74 -0.56 -9.12
N ILE A 102 13.87 0.01 -9.97
CA ILE A 102 14.04 0.25 -11.40
C ILE A 102 14.00 1.77 -11.63
N LEU A 103 15.15 2.44 -11.50
CA LEU A 103 15.29 3.90 -11.48
C LEU A 103 14.50 4.64 -12.60
N TYR A 104 13.46 5.41 -12.24
CA TYR A 104 12.83 6.43 -13.09
C TYR A 104 12.32 7.63 -12.28
N THR A 105 12.44 8.84 -12.85
CA THR A 105 11.75 10.06 -12.39
C THR A 105 11.33 10.93 -13.59
N LYS A 106 10.13 11.54 -13.57
CA LYS A 106 9.75 12.88 -14.12
C LYS A 106 8.22 13.19 -14.16
N GLN A 107 7.88 14.43 -14.54
CA GLN A 107 7.01 15.47 -13.93
C GLN A 107 5.67 15.86 -14.63
N ASN A 108 4.79 16.59 -13.87
CA ASN A 108 3.98 17.83 -14.15
C ASN A 108 2.46 17.83 -14.54
N TYR A 109 1.71 18.75 -13.87
CA TYR A 109 0.33 19.36 -14.01
C TYR A 109 -0.93 18.50 -13.69
N ALA A 110 -2.02 18.91 -12.99
CA ALA A 110 -2.39 20.04 -12.10
C ALA A 110 -3.70 19.79 -11.27
N GLU A 111 -3.92 20.61 -10.24
CA GLU A 111 -5.16 21.06 -9.53
C GLU A 111 -5.52 20.51 -8.12
N MET A 112 -5.92 21.47 -7.25
CA MET A 112 -6.24 21.37 -5.81
C MET A 112 -7.44 22.28 -5.43
N GLY A 113 -8.13 21.97 -4.33
CA GLY A 113 -8.95 22.96 -3.60
C GLY A 113 -9.61 22.43 -2.31
N GLY A 114 -9.22 23.00 -1.15
CA GLY A 114 -9.81 22.71 0.17
C GLY A 114 -10.63 23.88 0.73
N GLY A 115 -11.69 23.57 1.49
CA GLY A 115 -12.57 24.51 2.20
C GLY A 115 -12.94 24.00 3.60
N GLY A 116 -13.28 24.91 4.52
CA GLY A 116 -13.52 24.61 5.94
C GLY A 116 -14.77 23.76 6.20
N MET A 117 -14.65 22.80 7.14
CA MET A 117 -15.72 21.89 7.56
C MET A 117 -16.56 22.45 8.72
N GLU A 118 -17.85 22.11 8.74
CA GLU A 118 -18.71 22.17 9.94
C GLU A 118 -18.25 21.15 11.00
N GLU A 119 -18.53 21.43 12.29
CA GLU A 119 -18.32 20.49 13.40
C GLU A 119 -19.28 19.30 13.31
N ILE A 120 -18.94 18.33 12.47
CA ILE A 120 -19.51 16.98 12.46
C ILE A 120 -18.58 16.09 13.29
N ASP A 121 -19.12 15.12 14.04
CA ASP A 121 -18.32 14.12 14.74
C ASP A 121 -17.60 13.22 13.72
N ASP A 122 -16.39 13.62 13.39
CA ASP A 122 -15.52 13.13 12.31
C ASP A 122 -14.47 12.11 12.79
N ARG A 123 -14.62 11.60 14.02
CA ARG A 123 -13.70 10.63 14.61
C ARG A 123 -13.55 9.41 13.69
N GLY A 124 -12.31 9.20 13.24
CA GLY A 124 -11.91 8.08 12.40
C GLY A 124 -11.49 6.85 13.19
N TYR A 125 -10.89 5.90 12.47
CA TYR A 125 -10.47 4.61 12.98
C TYR A 125 -9.16 4.18 12.30
N VAL A 126 -8.18 3.72 13.07
CA VAL A 126 -6.93 3.18 12.51
C VAL A 126 -7.09 1.69 12.27
N GLU A 127 -6.72 1.22 11.08
CA GLU A 127 -6.79 -0.21 10.80
C GLU A 127 -5.97 -1.02 11.84
N PRO A 128 -6.54 -2.04 12.49
CA PRO A 128 -5.89 -2.70 13.60
C PRO A 128 -4.83 -3.72 13.17
N ASN A 129 -3.72 -3.25 12.59
CA ASN A 129 -2.55 -4.04 12.21
C ASN A 129 -1.25 -3.58 12.93
N PRO A 130 -1.12 -3.82 14.25
CA PRO A 130 0.00 -3.28 15.04
C PRO A 130 1.36 -3.89 14.65
N HIS A 131 1.38 -5.12 14.13
CA HIS A 131 2.60 -5.76 13.65
C HIS A 131 3.16 -5.08 12.39
N LEU A 132 2.29 -4.68 11.46
CA LEU A 132 2.68 -3.91 10.27
C LEU A 132 3.31 -2.59 10.69
N TYR A 133 2.63 -1.80 11.53
CA TYR A 133 3.15 -0.52 12.01
C TYR A 133 4.46 -0.67 12.79
N ALA A 134 4.58 -1.69 13.67
CA ALA A 134 5.82 -1.94 14.39
C ALA A 134 7.01 -2.24 13.47
N ARG A 135 6.78 -3.02 12.40
CA ARG A 135 7.82 -3.33 11.41
C ARG A 135 8.17 -2.12 10.57
N LEU A 136 7.17 -1.35 10.13
CA LEU A 136 7.39 -0.12 9.38
C LEU A 136 8.19 0.91 10.20
N ALA A 137 7.84 1.11 11.47
CA ALA A 137 8.60 2.00 12.37
C ALA A 137 10.05 1.54 12.49
N SER A 138 10.26 0.23 12.70
CA SER A 138 11.60 -0.35 12.80
C SER A 138 12.40 -0.14 11.51
N LEU A 139 11.77 -0.35 10.36
CA LEU A 139 12.39 -0.15 9.05
C LEU A 139 12.76 1.33 8.81
N THR A 140 11.88 2.27 9.14
CA THR A 140 12.17 3.71 9.05
C THR A 140 13.38 4.08 9.91
N ALA A 141 13.42 3.62 11.17
CA ALA A 141 14.55 3.90 12.07
C ALA A 141 15.86 3.28 11.56
N MET A 142 15.83 2.02 11.14
CA MET A 142 17.01 1.32 10.62
C MET A 142 17.57 1.97 9.35
N THR A 143 16.69 2.38 8.43
CA THR A 143 17.09 3.09 7.22
C THR A 143 17.72 4.44 7.55
N ARG A 144 17.09 5.24 8.43
CA ARG A 144 17.63 6.54 8.89
C ARG A 144 19.01 6.38 9.50
N ASP A 145 19.15 5.48 10.46
CA ASP A 145 20.39 5.26 11.19
C ASP A 145 21.49 4.72 10.27
N GLY A 146 21.11 3.82 9.35
CA GLY A 146 22.01 3.28 8.33
C GLY A 146 22.54 4.34 7.38
N LEU A 147 21.69 5.25 6.89
CA LEU A 147 22.10 6.36 6.02
C LEU A 147 22.95 7.38 6.79
N LYS A 148 22.55 7.71 8.02
CA LYS A 148 23.26 8.65 8.89
C LYS A 148 24.67 8.19 9.22
N MET A 149 24.85 6.92 9.57
CA MET A 149 26.16 6.32 9.84
C MET A 149 27.09 6.36 8.61
N ARG A 150 26.52 6.35 7.40
CA ARG A 150 27.27 6.41 6.13
C ARG A 150 27.45 7.83 5.59
N GLY A 151 26.87 8.84 6.25
CA GLY A 151 26.87 10.22 5.76
C GLY A 151 26.07 10.41 4.46
N LEU A 152 25.04 9.58 4.24
CA LEU A 152 24.23 9.56 3.02
C LEU A 152 22.84 10.19 3.20
N ILE A 153 22.61 10.88 4.31
CA ILE A 153 21.36 11.59 4.58
C ILE A 153 21.69 12.95 5.17
N ASP A 154 20.96 13.97 4.72
CA ASP A 154 21.09 15.29 5.30
C ASP A 154 20.26 15.43 6.60
N GLN A 155 20.39 16.58 7.27
CA GLN A 155 19.68 16.81 8.52
C GLN A 155 18.16 16.84 8.34
N LYS A 156 17.69 17.38 7.21
CA LYS A 156 16.27 17.60 6.96
C LYS A 156 15.58 16.27 6.67
N ASP A 157 16.16 15.44 5.82
CA ASP A 157 15.67 14.11 5.52
C ASP A 157 15.71 13.21 6.77
N SER A 158 16.76 13.34 7.59
CA SER A 158 16.82 12.63 8.88
C SER A 158 15.67 13.03 9.81
N GLN A 159 15.31 14.31 9.86
CA GLN A 159 14.19 14.81 10.65
C GLN A 159 12.83 14.34 10.10
N ASN A 160 12.67 14.33 8.77
CA ASN A 160 11.46 13.77 8.14
C ASN A 160 11.32 12.28 8.45
N MET A 161 12.42 11.52 8.48
CA MET A 161 12.39 10.12 8.90
C MET A 161 12.07 9.94 10.39
N ASP A 162 12.51 10.86 11.26
CA ASP A 162 12.10 10.88 12.67
C ASP A 162 10.59 11.10 12.80
N GLN A 163 10.03 12.06 12.06
CA GLN A 163 8.58 12.35 12.04
C GLN A 163 7.78 11.14 11.52
N LEU A 164 8.23 10.49 10.44
CA LEU A 164 7.58 9.29 9.92
C LEU A 164 7.61 8.16 10.95
N ASN A 165 8.74 7.97 11.64
CA ASN A 165 8.85 6.96 12.69
C ASN A 165 7.88 7.23 13.84
N GLU A 166 7.78 8.48 14.30
CA GLU A 166 6.85 8.89 15.36
C GLU A 166 5.39 8.65 14.95
N LEU A 167 4.99 9.09 13.76
CA LEU A 167 3.64 8.88 13.22
C LEU A 167 3.29 7.38 13.20
N VAL A 168 4.16 6.54 12.65
CA VAL A 168 3.91 5.10 12.54
C VAL A 168 3.85 4.45 13.93
N LEU A 169 4.65 4.89 14.89
CA LEU A 169 4.56 4.42 16.28
C LEU A 169 3.24 4.84 16.95
N GLN A 170 2.74 6.03 16.68
CA GLN A 170 1.42 6.46 17.17
C GLN A 170 0.29 5.64 16.55
N LEU A 171 0.34 5.39 15.23
CA LEU A 171 -0.62 4.50 14.56
C LEU A 171 -0.58 3.08 15.14
N LYS A 172 0.61 2.56 15.46
CA LYS A 172 0.75 1.28 16.19
C LYS A 172 0.02 1.32 17.54
N VAL A 173 0.23 2.35 18.35
CA VAL A 173 -0.40 2.48 19.67
C VAL A 173 -1.93 2.53 19.55
N ILE A 174 -2.44 3.31 18.61
CA ILE A 174 -3.88 3.40 18.34
C ILE A 174 -4.41 2.04 17.89
N SER A 175 -3.72 1.39 16.96
CA SER A 175 -4.04 0.04 16.46
C SER A 175 -4.14 -1.00 17.59
N GLU A 176 -3.23 -0.98 18.56
CA GLU A 176 -3.28 -1.84 19.75
C GLU A 176 -4.47 -1.51 20.67
N LYS A 177 -4.81 -0.22 20.82
CA LYS A 177 -5.98 0.21 21.60
C LYS A 177 -7.29 -0.20 20.94
N GLU A 178 -7.39 -0.07 19.62
CA GLU A 178 -8.56 -0.45 18.85
C GLU A 178 -8.82 -1.97 18.94
N LEU A 179 -7.79 -2.80 18.82
CA LEU A 179 -7.91 -4.25 19.08
C LEU A 179 -8.34 -4.56 20.52
N ALA A 180 -7.83 -3.80 21.49
CA ALA A 180 -8.14 -3.99 22.90
C ALA A 180 -9.47 -3.35 23.33
N ASN A 181 -10.23 -2.75 22.41
CA ASN A 181 -11.42 -1.93 22.70
C ASN A 181 -11.19 -0.88 23.79
N LYS A 182 -10.01 -0.26 23.80
CA LYS A 182 -9.66 0.84 24.71
C LYS A 182 -10.03 2.17 24.07
N ALA A 183 -10.53 3.10 24.89
CA ALA A 183 -10.79 4.46 24.43
C ALA A 183 -9.50 5.16 23.98
N LEU A 184 -9.58 5.89 22.87
CA LEU A 184 -8.53 6.78 22.41
C LEU A 184 -8.59 8.12 23.14
N THR A 185 -7.47 8.83 23.22
CA THR A 185 -7.41 10.21 23.72
C THR A 185 -7.81 11.20 22.62
N GLU A 186 -8.05 12.45 22.99
CA GLU A 186 -8.38 13.49 22.01
C GLU A 186 -7.22 13.71 21.02
N GLU A 187 -5.98 13.69 21.51
CA GLU A 187 -4.78 13.82 20.68
C GLU A 187 -4.64 12.69 19.67
N GLU A 188 -5.08 11.48 20.03
CA GLU A 188 -5.10 10.32 19.12
C GLU A 188 -6.18 10.48 18.04
N TYR A 189 -7.35 11.04 18.38
CA TYR A 189 -8.36 11.39 17.38
C TYR A 189 -7.91 12.54 16.47
N GLU A 190 -7.23 13.56 17.01
CA GLU A 190 -6.64 14.63 16.21
C GLU A 190 -5.58 14.12 15.22
N LEU A 191 -4.77 13.14 15.64
CA LEU A 191 -3.82 12.50 14.74
C LEU A 191 -4.52 11.78 13.58
N ILE A 192 -5.61 11.06 13.85
CA ILE A 192 -6.40 10.40 12.81
C ILE A 192 -7.00 11.45 11.87
N ARG A 193 -7.59 12.52 12.42
CA ARG A 193 -8.21 13.62 11.66
C ARG A 193 -7.21 14.31 10.73
N THR A 194 -5.99 14.52 11.20
CA THR A 194 -4.93 15.22 10.45
C THR A 194 -4.04 14.30 9.62
N PHE A 195 -4.31 12.98 9.61
CA PHE A 195 -3.47 11.98 8.94
C PHE A 195 -3.24 12.29 7.44
N GLY A 196 -4.26 12.79 6.73
CA GLY A 196 -4.12 13.21 5.34
C GLY A 196 -3.08 14.33 5.15
N GLY A 197 -3.03 15.29 6.07
CA GLY A 197 -2.03 16.36 6.06
C GLY A 197 -0.61 15.88 6.41
N GLN A 198 -0.50 14.84 7.25
CA GLN A 198 0.79 14.19 7.53
C GLN A 198 1.34 13.48 6.28
N LEU A 199 0.48 12.74 5.56
CA LEU A 199 0.85 12.10 4.29
C LEU A 199 1.24 13.13 3.22
N GLU A 200 0.45 14.21 3.10
CA GLU A 200 0.74 15.32 2.18
C GLU A 200 2.12 15.93 2.46
N HIS A 201 2.49 16.10 3.73
CA HIS A 201 3.82 16.58 4.13
C HIS A 201 4.92 15.65 3.61
N PHE A 202 4.85 14.34 3.89
CA PHE A 202 5.89 13.41 3.42
C PHE A 202 5.98 13.34 1.90
N TRP A 203 4.83 13.33 1.22
CA TRP A 203 4.79 13.38 -0.23
C TRP A 203 5.49 14.64 -0.76
N TYR A 204 5.20 15.78 -0.14
CA TYR A 204 5.84 17.04 -0.50
C TYR A 204 7.35 17.02 -0.28
N GLU A 205 7.81 16.49 0.86
CA GLU A 205 9.23 16.43 1.19
C GLU A 205 10.03 15.55 0.23
N VAL A 206 9.49 14.38 -0.14
CA VAL A 206 10.15 13.42 -1.04
C VAL A 206 10.32 14.03 -2.44
N TYR A 207 9.28 14.64 -2.98
CA TYR A 207 9.31 15.16 -4.36
C TYR A 207 9.83 16.59 -4.48
N ARG A 208 10.16 17.26 -3.37
CA ARG A 208 10.68 18.63 -3.39
C ARG A 208 11.93 18.76 -4.27
N GLY A 209 12.81 17.75 -4.23
CA GLY A 209 14.02 17.70 -5.05
C GLY A 209 13.76 17.46 -6.55
N ASP A 210 12.59 16.91 -6.88
CA ASP A 210 12.20 16.52 -8.25
C ASP A 210 11.35 17.58 -8.96
N GLY A 211 11.28 18.79 -8.39
CA GLY A 211 10.59 19.95 -8.95
C GLY A 211 9.23 20.27 -8.31
N LEU A 212 8.89 19.64 -7.17
CA LEU A 212 7.73 20.02 -6.38
C LEU A 212 8.05 21.26 -5.53
N GLU A 213 7.67 22.43 -6.02
CA GLU A 213 7.96 23.71 -5.38
C GLU A 213 6.85 24.12 -4.39
N SER A 214 5.61 23.67 -4.61
CA SER A 214 4.42 24.03 -3.83
C SER A 214 3.51 22.82 -3.62
N ARG A 215 2.78 22.80 -2.50
CA ARG A 215 1.73 21.79 -2.20
C ARG A 215 0.61 21.76 -3.25
N SER A 216 0.41 22.86 -3.98
CA SER A 216 -0.54 22.94 -5.09
C SER A 216 -0.19 22.03 -6.28
N GLN A 217 1.00 21.43 -6.29
CA GLN A 217 1.51 20.57 -7.37
C GLN A 217 1.51 19.08 -6.99
N ILE A 218 0.93 18.69 -5.85
CA ILE A 218 0.96 17.29 -5.37
C ILE A 218 0.24 16.31 -6.32
N SER A 219 -0.83 16.76 -6.98
CA SER A 219 -1.55 16.01 -8.03
C SER A 219 -0.66 15.61 -9.21
N ASP A 220 0.42 16.34 -9.44
CA ASP A 220 1.37 16.15 -10.55
C ASP A 220 2.32 14.98 -10.31
N PHE A 221 2.30 14.47 -9.07
CA PHE A 221 2.97 13.28 -8.61
C PHE A 221 1.88 12.29 -8.21
N PRO A 222 1.15 11.71 -9.17
CA PRO A 222 0.11 10.76 -8.85
C PRO A 222 0.75 9.49 -8.26
N ALA A 223 0.02 8.80 -7.39
CA ALA A 223 0.44 7.50 -6.85
C ALA A 223 0.46 6.37 -7.91
N MET A 224 0.13 6.67 -9.18
CA MET A 224 0.04 5.72 -10.27
C MET A 224 1.42 5.44 -10.87
N LEU A 225 1.88 4.19 -10.74
CA LEU A 225 3.13 3.72 -11.31
C LEU A 225 2.99 2.35 -11.96
N ILE A 226 3.95 2.02 -12.82
CA ILE A 226 3.99 0.74 -13.54
C ILE A 226 5.41 0.18 -13.53
N ALA A 227 5.52 -1.13 -13.37
CA ALA A 227 6.79 -1.84 -13.48
C ALA A 227 6.60 -3.17 -14.21
N ASP A 228 7.50 -3.45 -15.13
CA ASP A 228 7.63 -4.80 -15.66
C ASP A 228 8.45 -5.66 -14.69
N VAL A 229 7.96 -6.86 -14.38
CA VAL A 229 8.55 -7.72 -13.34
C VAL A 229 8.97 -9.10 -13.84
N ALA A 230 8.55 -9.45 -15.06
CA ALA A 230 8.95 -10.68 -15.72
C ALA A 230 8.89 -10.53 -17.23
N THR A 231 9.71 -11.30 -17.94
CA THR A 231 9.68 -11.39 -19.40
C THR A 231 9.47 -12.83 -19.80
N ASN A 232 8.56 -13.05 -20.75
CA ASN A 232 8.35 -14.30 -21.47
C ASN A 232 8.84 -14.11 -22.92
N PRO A 233 10.14 -14.33 -23.20
CA PRO A 233 10.69 -14.07 -24.52
C PRO A 233 10.03 -14.94 -25.60
N PRO A 234 9.83 -14.43 -26.82
CA PRO A 234 10.18 -13.08 -27.28
C PRO A 234 9.05 -12.04 -27.17
N ALA A 235 7.86 -12.43 -26.67
CA ALA A 235 6.62 -11.73 -26.99
C ALA A 235 6.08 -10.82 -25.88
N GLU A 236 6.16 -11.25 -24.63
CA GLU A 236 5.37 -10.60 -23.56
C GLU A 236 6.20 -10.31 -22.32
N VAL A 237 5.77 -9.29 -21.59
CA VAL A 237 6.22 -8.95 -20.23
C VAL A 237 5.02 -9.01 -19.29
N LEU A 238 5.28 -9.19 -17.99
CA LEU A 238 4.26 -9.00 -16.96
C LEU A 238 4.42 -7.57 -16.41
N GLU A 239 3.44 -6.73 -16.67
CA GLU A 239 3.33 -5.40 -16.08
C GLU A 239 2.53 -5.49 -14.78
N VAL A 240 3.01 -4.84 -13.73
CA VAL A 240 2.30 -4.67 -12.45
C VAL A 240 2.35 -3.22 -12.05
N GLY A 241 1.26 -2.70 -11.48
CA GLY A 241 1.18 -1.29 -11.17
C GLY A 241 0.03 -0.91 -10.26
N THR A 242 0.01 0.37 -9.93
CA THR A 242 -1.02 1.03 -9.13
C THR A 242 -1.81 2.01 -10.00
N GLY A 243 -3.11 2.12 -9.72
CA GLY A 243 -3.95 3.15 -10.32
C GLY A 243 -4.37 4.21 -9.29
N TYR A 244 -5.58 4.74 -9.46
CA TYR A 244 -6.20 5.60 -8.45
C TYR A 244 -6.27 4.92 -7.09
N VAL A 245 -6.24 5.72 -6.02
CA VAL A 245 -6.62 5.25 -4.70
C VAL A 245 -8.14 5.08 -4.71
N ASP A 246 -8.62 3.85 -4.65
CA ASP A 246 -10.04 3.53 -4.64
C ASP A 246 -10.63 3.69 -3.23
N ASN A 247 -11.95 3.67 -3.12
CA ASN A 247 -12.63 3.83 -1.84
C ASN A 247 -13.00 2.47 -1.22
N ILE A 248 -12.89 2.37 0.10
CA ILE A 248 -13.48 1.31 0.92
C ILE A 248 -14.41 1.92 1.97
N TYR A 249 -15.45 1.18 2.33
CA TYR A 249 -16.35 1.50 3.43
C TYR A 249 -16.34 0.36 4.44
N ALA A 250 -16.12 0.68 5.71
CA ALA A 250 -16.08 -0.30 6.79
C ALA A 250 -16.97 0.13 7.95
N VAL A 251 -17.67 -0.84 8.55
CA VAL A 251 -18.41 -0.61 9.80
C VAL A 251 -17.45 -0.81 10.96
N VAL A 252 -17.05 0.29 11.59
CA VAL A 252 -16.03 0.33 12.65
C VAL A 252 -16.64 0.71 14.00
N PRO A 253 -16.14 0.15 15.11
CA PRO A 253 -16.52 0.62 16.44
C PRO A 253 -15.74 1.89 16.79
N VAL A 254 -16.44 3.01 16.99
CA VAL A 254 -15.84 4.27 17.45
C VAL A 254 -16.56 4.71 18.72
N ALA A 255 -15.82 4.79 19.83
CA ALA A 255 -16.32 5.18 21.15
C ALA A 255 -17.61 4.44 21.57
N GLY A 256 -17.66 3.12 21.32
CA GLY A 256 -18.80 2.27 21.68
C GLY A 256 -20.00 2.33 20.73
N THR A 257 -19.90 3.08 19.63
CA THR A 257 -20.93 3.15 18.58
C THR A 257 -20.39 2.60 17.26
N LEU A 258 -21.23 1.91 16.49
CA LEU A 258 -20.85 1.50 15.13
C LEU A 258 -21.00 2.69 14.18
N ARG A 259 -19.99 2.90 13.35
CA ARG A 259 -19.94 3.96 12.34
C ARG A 259 -19.49 3.41 11.01
N ILE A 260 -19.88 4.06 9.93
CA ILE A 260 -19.30 3.79 8.62
C ILE A 260 -18.10 4.73 8.44
N ALA A 261 -16.91 4.16 8.32
CA ALA A 261 -15.71 4.88 7.93
C ALA A 261 -15.46 4.71 6.43
N LYS A 262 -15.03 5.79 5.77
CA LYS A 262 -14.53 5.80 4.38
C LYS A 262 -13.01 5.83 4.42
N GLY A 263 -12.34 4.97 3.64
CA GLY A 263 -10.88 4.92 3.56
C GLY A 263 -10.39 4.75 2.11
N GLY A 264 -9.09 4.96 1.91
CA GLY A 264 -8.41 4.70 0.64
C GLY A 264 -7.84 3.29 0.59
N VAL A 265 -7.92 2.64 -0.57
CA VAL A 265 -7.33 1.32 -0.83
C VAL A 265 -6.62 1.29 -2.18
N TYR A 266 -5.62 0.43 -2.31
CA TYR A 266 -4.90 0.23 -3.57
C TYR A 266 -5.83 -0.28 -4.67
N SER A 267 -5.65 0.27 -5.87
CA SER A 267 -6.06 -0.38 -7.12
C SER A 267 -4.84 -1.05 -7.75
N TYR A 268 -4.79 -2.37 -7.66
CA TYR A 268 -3.66 -3.18 -8.15
C TYR A 268 -3.92 -3.72 -9.55
N TYR A 269 -3.02 -3.46 -10.49
CA TYR A 269 -3.04 -3.97 -11.85
C TYR A 269 -1.95 -5.01 -12.05
N GLU A 270 -2.30 -6.08 -12.77
CA GLU A 270 -1.37 -7.11 -13.22
C GLU A 270 -1.87 -7.63 -14.58
N PHE A 271 -1.06 -7.50 -15.63
CA PHE A 271 -1.46 -7.93 -16.96
C PHE A 271 -0.24 -8.25 -17.86
N PRO A 272 -0.38 -9.18 -18.82
CA PRO A 272 0.62 -9.35 -19.86
C PRO A 272 0.61 -8.14 -20.81
N TRP A 273 1.80 -7.72 -21.25
CA TRP A 273 1.97 -6.63 -22.21
C TRP A 273 3.02 -6.95 -23.26
N ASN A 274 2.99 -6.25 -24.39
CA ASN A 274 3.93 -6.48 -25.48
C ASN A 274 5.37 -6.10 -25.06
N ALA A 275 6.30 -7.05 -25.12
CA ALA A 275 7.69 -6.84 -24.74
C ALA A 275 8.43 -5.79 -25.60
N ALA A 276 7.93 -5.49 -26.80
CA ALA A 276 8.45 -4.46 -27.69
C ALA A 276 7.96 -3.04 -27.34
N ASP A 277 6.96 -2.91 -26.44
CA ASP A 277 6.34 -1.64 -26.05
C ASP A 277 6.15 -1.55 -24.53
N ARG A 278 7.21 -1.85 -23.75
CA ARG A 278 7.20 -1.75 -22.28
C ARG A 278 6.68 -0.39 -21.83
N LEU A 279 5.85 -0.41 -20.80
CA LEU A 279 5.18 0.80 -20.31
C LEU A 279 6.16 1.68 -19.53
N THR A 280 5.93 2.99 -19.62
CA THR A 280 6.50 3.97 -18.70
C THR A 280 5.35 4.54 -17.88
N ASP A 281 5.64 5.16 -16.73
CA ASP A 281 4.60 5.78 -15.90
C ASP A 281 3.75 6.77 -16.70
N GLN A 282 4.35 7.54 -17.61
CA GLN A 282 3.59 8.51 -18.42
C GLN A 282 2.56 7.80 -19.32
N LYS A 283 2.98 6.73 -20.01
CA LYS A 283 2.05 5.93 -20.84
C LYS A 283 0.97 5.29 -19.96
N TRP A 284 1.36 4.80 -18.79
CA TRP A 284 0.43 4.16 -17.85
C TRP A 284 -0.62 5.13 -17.32
N GLN A 285 -0.19 6.30 -16.87
CA GLN A 285 -1.04 7.39 -16.41
C GLN A 285 -1.98 7.85 -17.54
N GLU A 286 -1.47 8.05 -18.76
CA GLU A 286 -2.30 8.36 -19.93
C GLU A 286 -3.36 7.28 -20.19
N MET A 287 -3.01 6.00 -20.06
CA MET A 287 -3.97 4.91 -20.19
C MET A 287 -5.06 4.98 -19.12
N ILE A 288 -4.70 5.25 -17.86
CA ILE A 288 -5.68 5.39 -16.78
C ILE A 288 -6.58 6.61 -17.00
N TYR A 289 -6.01 7.79 -17.29
CA TYR A 289 -6.77 9.03 -17.49
C TYR A 289 -7.77 8.94 -18.65
N ASN A 290 -7.49 8.10 -19.64
CA ASN A 290 -8.36 7.90 -20.80
C ASN A 290 -9.27 6.65 -20.68
N ASP A 291 -9.38 6.03 -19.50
CA ASP A 291 -10.11 4.77 -19.28
C ASP A 291 -9.73 3.65 -20.29
N LYS A 292 -8.43 3.58 -20.64
CA LYS A 292 -7.83 2.58 -21.53
C LYS A 292 -6.94 1.56 -20.82
N ALA A 293 -6.83 1.67 -19.49
CA ALA A 293 -6.11 0.69 -18.68
C ALA A 293 -6.75 -0.72 -18.82
N PRO A 294 -5.96 -1.81 -18.80
CA PRO A 294 -6.49 -3.17 -18.75
C PRO A 294 -7.38 -3.38 -17.52
N ALA A 295 -8.23 -4.40 -17.59
CA ALA A 295 -9.07 -4.77 -16.46
C ALA A 295 -8.21 -5.15 -15.25
N LEU A 296 -8.66 -4.74 -14.06
CA LEU A 296 -8.04 -5.16 -12.82
C LEU A 296 -8.30 -6.65 -12.57
N PRO A 297 -7.45 -7.34 -11.77
CA PRO A 297 -7.67 -8.74 -11.43
C PRO A 297 -9.04 -8.96 -10.78
N GLU A 298 -9.82 -9.93 -11.26
CA GLU A 298 -11.23 -10.12 -10.86
C GLU A 298 -11.42 -10.27 -9.34
N TRP A 299 -10.46 -10.89 -8.64
CA TRP A 299 -10.51 -11.10 -7.20
C TRP A 299 -10.49 -9.78 -6.41
N THR A 300 -10.10 -8.65 -7.01
CA THR A 300 -10.05 -7.34 -6.36
C THR A 300 -11.39 -6.59 -6.35
N ALA A 301 -12.46 -7.15 -6.91
CA ALA A 301 -13.72 -6.43 -7.09
C ALA A 301 -14.61 -6.37 -5.83
N ASN A 302 -14.36 -7.21 -4.82
CA ASN A 302 -15.29 -7.43 -3.70
C ASN A 302 -15.08 -6.50 -2.49
N TYR A 303 -14.05 -5.65 -2.48
CA TYR A 303 -13.73 -4.80 -1.33
C TYR A 303 -13.68 -3.29 -1.63
N ARG A 304 -13.73 -2.89 -2.90
CA ARG A 304 -13.50 -1.50 -3.33
C ARG A 304 -14.61 -0.95 -4.19
N ILE A 305 -14.71 0.36 -4.19
CA ILE A 305 -15.59 1.13 -5.07
C ILE A 305 -14.70 2.07 -5.89
N LYS A 306 -14.81 1.99 -7.23
CA LYS A 306 -14.06 2.85 -8.15
C LYS A 306 -14.34 4.31 -7.82
N GLY A 307 -13.28 5.09 -7.65
CA GLY A 307 -13.36 6.53 -7.45
C GLY A 307 -12.15 7.03 -6.67
N THR A 308 -11.71 8.25 -6.93
CA THR A 308 -10.56 8.82 -6.23
C THR A 308 -10.92 9.02 -4.76
N ALA A 309 -10.22 8.34 -3.85
CA ALA A 309 -10.36 8.56 -2.42
C ALA A 309 -9.90 9.97 -2.08
N SER A 310 -10.85 10.89 -2.00
CA SER A 310 -10.69 12.23 -1.42
C SER A 310 -11.25 12.23 0.00
N VAL A 311 -10.56 12.95 0.89
CA VAL A 311 -11.20 13.47 2.10
C VAL A 311 -12.12 14.58 1.61
N ASP A 312 -13.40 14.26 1.42
CA ASP A 312 -14.39 15.25 1.00
C ASP A 312 -14.62 16.22 2.16
N LEU A 313 -13.87 17.33 2.16
CA LEU A 313 -14.26 18.54 2.87
C LEU A 313 -15.56 19.00 2.22
N LEU A 314 -16.70 18.83 2.89
CA LEU A 314 -18.01 19.28 2.41
C LEU A 314 -17.90 20.72 1.87
N GLN A 315 -17.93 20.87 0.54
CA GLN A 315 -18.11 22.17 -0.10
C GLN A 315 -19.58 22.57 0.05
N ILE A 316 -19.92 23.22 1.17
CA ILE A 316 -21.21 23.90 1.29
C ILE A 316 -21.06 25.27 0.64
N PHE A 317 -21.37 25.36 -0.65
CA PHE A 317 -21.63 26.63 -1.31
C PHE A 317 -23.00 27.15 -0.85
N ASN A 318 -23.01 28.35 -0.25
CA ASN A 318 -24.15 29.28 -0.27
C ASN A 318 -23.70 30.58 -0.91
#